data_AF-A0A3B9BLU0-F1
#
_entry.id   AF-A0A3B9BLU0-F1
#
_cell.length_a   1.000
_cell.length_b   1.000
_cell.length_c   1.000
_cell.angle_alpha   90.00
_cell.angle_beta   90.00
_cell.angle_gamma   90.00
#
_symmetry.space_group_name_H-M   'P 1'
#
loop_
_entity.id
_entity.type
_entity.pdbx_description
1 polymer ?
#
loop_
_entity_poly.entity_id
_entity_poly.type
_entity_poly.pdbx_seq_one_letter_code
_entity_poly.pdbx_strand_id
1 'polypeptide(L)'
;HAEMLVIRAAGAARQSPRLGGLDLFVTLEPCAMCAAAMSFARIRRLYYGATDLKGGAVESGARFFSQPTCHHAPEVYGGIADVAASRLLRDFFAARR
;
A
#
# COMPACT_ATOMS: atom_id res chain seq x y z
N HIS A 1 10.02 2.52 -0.68
CA HIS A 1 8.76 1.82 -0.41
C HIS A 1 8.55 0.74 -1.44
N ALA A 2 8.19 -0.47 -1.00
CA ALA A 2 8.08 -1.65 -1.86
C ALA A 2 7.00 -1.45 -2.94
N GLU A 3 5.90 -0.81 -2.58
CA GLU A 3 4.75 -0.51 -3.43
C GLU A 3 5.16 0.36 -4.62
N MET A 4 6.02 1.35 -4.42
CA MET A 4 6.55 2.18 -5.51
C MET A 4 7.40 1.39 -6.49
N LEU A 5 8.19 0.43 -6.00
CA LEU A 5 9.03 -0.40 -6.87
C LEU A 5 8.17 -1.30 -7.76
N VAL A 6 7.16 -1.97 -7.18
CA VAL A 6 6.29 -2.87 -7.95
C VAL A 6 5.36 -2.12 -8.90
N ILE A 7 4.85 -0.93 -8.53
CA ILE A 7 4.06 -0.09 -9.43
C ILE A 7 4.89 0.33 -10.64
N ARG A 8 6.13 0.78 -10.44
CA ARG A 8 7.03 1.16 -11.55
C ARG A 8 7.38 -0.03 -12.43
N ALA A 9 7.71 -1.18 -11.83
CA ALA A 9 8.02 -2.40 -12.57
C ALA A 9 6.82 -2.88 -13.40
N ALA A 10 5.61 -2.89 -12.83
CA ALA A 10 4.40 -3.24 -13.55
C ALA A 10 4.09 -2.24 -14.68
N GLY A 11 4.32 -0.94 -14.45
CA GLY A 11 4.17 0.09 -15.48
C GLY A 11 5.10 -0.11 -16.67
N ALA A 12 6.36 -0.47 -16.42
CA ALA A 12 7.31 -0.82 -17.47
C ALA A 12 6.89 -2.08 -18.22
N ALA A 13 6.50 -3.15 -17.50
CA ALA A 13 6.10 -4.42 -18.09
C ALA A 13 4.82 -4.31 -18.96
N ARG A 14 3.85 -3.48 -18.56
CA ARG A 14 2.62 -3.24 -19.31
C ARG A 14 2.71 -2.09 -20.31
N GLN A 15 3.85 -1.40 -20.36
CA GLN A 15 4.05 -0.16 -21.13
C GLN A 15 2.92 0.85 -20.91
N SER A 16 2.43 0.94 -19.67
CA SER A 16 1.27 1.77 -19.30
C SER A 16 1.42 2.31 -17.88
N PRO A 17 1.19 3.61 -17.65
CA PRO A 17 1.12 4.15 -16.30
C PRO A 17 -0.18 3.75 -15.57
N ARG A 18 -1.19 3.26 -16.31
CA ARG A 18 -2.45 2.76 -15.75
C ARG A 18 -2.40 1.23 -15.67
N LEU A 19 -2.51 0.74 -14.44
CA LEU A 19 -2.40 -0.64 -13.99
C LEU A 19 -3.76 -1.20 -13.54
N GLY A 20 -4.83 -0.77 -14.21
CA GLY A 20 -6.18 -1.27 -13.99
C GLY A 20 -6.24 -2.80 -14.05
N GLY A 21 -7.05 -3.39 -13.17
CA GLY A 21 -7.22 -4.84 -13.08
C GLY A 21 -6.13 -5.58 -12.31
N LEU A 22 -5.05 -4.90 -11.90
CA LEU A 22 -4.02 -5.48 -11.03
C LEU A 22 -4.37 -5.31 -9.56
N ASP A 23 -3.95 -6.30 -8.77
CA ASP A 23 -4.06 -6.29 -7.32
C ASP A 23 -2.65 -6.15 -6.71
N LEU A 24 -2.54 -5.39 -5.62
CA LEU A 24 -1.27 -5.11 -4.94
C LEU A 24 -1.31 -5.69 -3.53
N PHE A 25 -0.27 -6.47 -3.20
CA PHE A 25 -0.07 -7.06 -1.87
C PHE A 25 1.15 -6.41 -1.22
N VAL A 26 1.02 -6.02 0.05
CA VAL A 26 2.11 -5.40 0.81
C VAL A 26 2.03 -5.81 2.29
N THR A 27 3.16 -6.00 2.95
CA THR A 27 3.15 -6.51 4.34
C THR A 27 2.76 -5.45 5.38
N LEU A 28 2.84 -4.17 5.06
CA LEU A 28 2.51 -3.06 5.97
C LEU A 28 1.57 -2.09 5.25
N GLU A 29 0.67 -1.46 6.01
CA GLU A 29 -0.23 -0.43 5.52
C GLU A 29 0.53 0.66 4.73
N PRO A 30 0.09 0.96 3.48
CA PRO A 30 0.75 1.97 2.66
C PRO A 30 0.74 3.38 3.27
N CYS A 31 1.86 4.08 3.11
CA CYS A 31 1.97 5.50 3.42
C CYS A 31 1.27 6.37 2.37
N ALA A 32 1.12 7.68 2.65
CA ALA A 32 0.42 8.62 1.77
C ALA A 32 0.98 8.67 0.34
N MET A 33 2.31 8.58 0.19
CA MET A 33 2.96 8.54 -1.12
C MET A 33 2.53 7.31 -1.93
N CYS A 34 2.53 6.13 -1.29
CA CYS A 34 2.16 4.88 -1.94
C CYS A 34 0.66 4.83 -2.25
N ALA A 35 -0.19 5.27 -1.33
CA ALA A 35 -1.63 5.34 -1.56
C ALA A 35 -1.99 6.25 -2.75
N ALA A 36 -1.36 7.43 -2.85
CA ALA A 36 -1.53 8.31 -4.00
C ALA A 36 -1.05 7.64 -5.31
N ALA A 37 0.10 6.97 -5.29
CA ALA A 37 0.61 6.26 -6.47
C ALA A 37 -0.36 5.15 -6.94
N MET A 38 -0.96 4.38 -6.01
CA MET A 38 -1.96 3.37 -6.34
C MET A 38 -3.21 3.98 -6.99
N SER A 39 -3.66 5.13 -6.48
CA SER A 39 -4.79 5.87 -7.04
C SER A 39 -4.50 6.33 -8.49
N PHE A 40 -3.36 6.99 -8.71
CA PHE A 40 -2.97 7.43 -10.06
C PHE A 40 -2.75 6.25 -11.03
N ALA A 41 -2.17 5.16 -10.55
CA ALA A 41 -1.97 3.94 -11.32
C ALA A 41 -3.25 3.12 -11.51
N ARG A 42 -4.39 3.49 -10.91
CA ARG A 42 -5.67 2.78 -11.05
C ARG A 42 -5.62 1.32 -10.59
N ILE A 43 -4.86 1.02 -9.54
CA ILE A 43 -4.82 -0.33 -8.95
C ILE A 43 -6.23 -0.75 -8.54
N ARG A 44 -6.61 -1.99 -8.84
CA ARG A 44 -7.96 -2.49 -8.58
C ARG A 44 -8.16 -2.76 -7.09
N ARG A 45 -7.24 -3.51 -6.47
CA ARG A 45 -7.34 -3.92 -5.07
C ARG A 45 -6.02 -3.77 -4.35
N LEU A 46 -6.12 -3.40 -3.08
CA LEU A 46 -5.01 -3.36 -2.14
C LEU A 46 -5.26 -4.38 -1.03
N TYR A 47 -4.30 -5.27 -0.85
CA TYR A 47 -4.23 -6.20 0.27
C TYR A 47 -3.02 -5.82 1.12
N TYR A 48 -3.20 -5.58 2.42
CA TYR A 48 -2.08 -5.37 3.32
C TYR A 48 -2.14 -6.18 4.61
N GLY A 49 -0.97 -6.42 5.17
CA GLY A 49 -0.82 -7.18 6.41
C GLY A 49 -1.04 -6.33 7.65
N ALA A 50 0.04 -5.77 8.18
CA ALA A 50 0.01 -5.00 9.42
C ALA A 50 -0.51 -3.58 9.22
N THR A 51 -1.28 -3.07 10.18
CA THR A 51 -1.69 -1.66 10.23
C THR A 51 -0.52 -0.78 10.67
N ASP A 52 -0.36 0.41 10.08
CA ASP A 52 0.66 1.39 10.47
C ASP A 52 0.00 2.63 11.09
N LEU A 53 -0.18 2.62 12.40
CA LEU A 53 -0.78 3.74 13.14
C LEU A 53 0.03 5.04 13.05
N LYS A 54 1.32 4.97 12.73
CA LYS A 54 2.22 6.13 12.73
C LYS A 54 2.36 6.74 11.34
N GLY A 55 2.52 5.91 10.31
CA GLY A 55 2.84 6.33 8.95
C GLY A 55 1.82 5.93 7.89
N GLY A 56 0.84 5.09 8.24
CA GLY A 56 -0.19 4.61 7.33
C GLY A 56 -1.15 5.71 6.90
N ALA A 57 -1.65 5.59 5.67
CA ALA A 57 -2.57 6.56 5.08
C ALA A 57 -3.77 5.91 4.39
N VAL A 58 -4.02 4.61 4.62
CA VAL A 58 -5.15 3.91 4.01
C VAL A 58 -6.33 3.89 4.97
N GLU A 59 -6.14 3.27 6.13
CA GLU A 59 -7.08 3.27 7.25
C GLU A 59 -6.57 4.15 8.40
N SER A 60 -5.26 4.28 8.54
CA SER A 60 -4.59 5.16 9.49
C SER A 60 -4.37 6.55 8.90
N GLY A 61 -3.99 7.50 9.77
CA GLY A 61 -3.53 8.83 9.38
C GLY A 61 -4.50 9.57 8.43
N ALA A 62 -3.99 9.94 7.25
CA ALA A 62 -4.68 10.79 6.29
C ALA A 62 -5.88 10.13 5.57
N ARG A 63 -6.03 8.80 5.66
CA ARG A 63 -7.11 8.03 5.01
C ARG A 63 -7.32 8.46 3.54
N PHE A 64 -6.25 8.45 2.77
CA PHE A 64 -6.11 9.06 1.45
C PHE A 64 -7.27 8.72 0.50
N PHE A 65 -7.72 7.46 0.46
CA PHE A 65 -8.78 7.03 -0.45
C PHE A 65 -10.17 7.61 -0.14
N SER A 66 -10.37 8.13 1.08
CA SER A 66 -11.61 8.82 1.47
C SER A 66 -11.61 10.32 1.16
N GLN A 67 -10.50 10.86 0.66
CA GLN A 67 -10.38 12.28 0.34
C GLN A 67 -11.26 12.63 -0.88
N PRO A 68 -11.98 13.77 -0.89
CA PRO A 68 -12.82 14.17 -2.02
C PRO A 68 -12.06 14.36 -3.34
N THR A 69 -10.76 14.62 -3.26
CA THR A 69 -9.86 14.80 -4.40
C THR A 69 -9.26 13.48 -4.90
N CYS A 70 -9.60 12.35 -4.28
CA CYS A 70 -9.17 11.03 -4.72
C CYS A 70 -10.05 10.54 -5.89
N HIS A 71 -9.52 10.58 -7.10
CA HIS A 71 -10.26 10.20 -8.31
C HIS A 71 -10.29 8.68 -8.58
N HIS A 72 -9.64 7.88 -7.74
CA HIS A 72 -9.62 6.41 -7.80
C HIS A 72 -9.34 5.82 -6.43
N ALA A 73 -10.24 5.01 -5.90
CA ALA A 73 -10.01 4.24 -4.68
C ALA A 73 -9.98 2.75 -5.03
N PRO A 74 -8.89 2.01 -4.72
CA PRO A 74 -8.90 0.55 -4.78
C PRO A 74 -9.85 -0.03 -3.73
N GLU A 75 -10.34 -1.26 -3.95
CA GLU A 75 -10.93 -2.05 -2.86
C GLU A 75 -9.82 -2.40 -1.86
N VAL A 76 -10.05 -2.17 -0.56
CA VAL A 76 -9.02 -2.34 0.48
C VAL A 76 -9.35 -3.53 1.37
N TYR A 77 -8.35 -4.38 1.59
CA TYR A 77 -8.39 -5.52 2.50
C TYR A 77 -7.16 -5.48 3.43
N GLY A 78 -7.35 -5.00 4.66
CA GLY A 78 -6.32 -4.98 5.69
C GLY A 78 -6.28 -6.24 6.55
N GLY A 79 -5.23 -6.39 7.36
CA GLY A 79 -5.11 -7.43 8.38
C GLY A 79 -4.65 -8.81 7.88
N ILE A 80 -4.19 -8.92 6.63
CA ILE A 80 -3.80 -10.20 6.03
C ILE A 80 -2.50 -10.72 6.65
N ALA A 81 -2.57 -11.79 7.43
CA ALA A 81 -1.43 -12.32 8.18
C ALA A 81 -0.76 -11.26 9.08
N ASP A 82 -1.57 -10.38 9.70
CA ASP A 82 -1.14 -9.25 10.53
C ASP A 82 -0.04 -9.62 11.55
N VAL A 83 -0.20 -10.73 12.27
CA VAL A 83 0.76 -11.19 13.28
C VAL A 83 2.15 -11.43 12.68
N ALA A 84 2.21 -12.13 11.55
CA ALA A 84 3.47 -12.43 10.88
C ALA A 84 4.10 -11.16 10.31
N ALA A 85 3.31 -10.30 9.66
CA ALA A 85 3.77 -9.05 9.11
C ALA A 85 4.29 -8.07 10.17
N SER A 86 3.56 -7.92 11.28
CA SER A 86 3.94 -7.10 12.43
C SER A 86 5.25 -7.58 13.06
N ARG A 87 5.43 -8.90 13.15
CA ARG A 87 6.65 -9.49 13.70
C ARG A 87 7.89 -9.12 12.88
N LEU A 88 7.81 -9.09 11.54
CA LEU A 88 8.93 -8.69 10.68
C LEU A 88 9.47 -7.30 11.05
N LEU A 89 8.59 -6.31 11.24
CA LEU A 89 9.01 -4.96 11.65
C LEU A 89 9.58 -4.94 13.06
N ARG A 90 8.93 -5.62 14.02
CA ARG A 90 9.38 -5.64 15.43
C ARG A 90 10.76 -6.25 15.55
N ASP A 91 10.97 -7.42 14.94
CA ASP A 91 12.25 -8.14 14.97
C ASP A 91 13.36 -7.29 14.33
N PHE A 92 13.07 -6.63 13.20
CA PHE A 92 14.02 -5.73 12.53
C PHE A 92 14.47 -4.55 13.40
N PHE A 93 13.54 -3.88 14.08
CA PHE A 93 13.88 -2.74 14.93
C PHE A 93 14.44 -3.16 16.29
N ALA A 94 14.06 -4.32 16.83
CA ALA A 94 14.64 -4.84 18.06
C ALA A 94 16.15 -5.08 17.90
N ALA A 95 16.59 -5.58 16.75
CA ALA A 95 18.01 -5.82 16.46
C ALA A 95 18.85 -4.54 16.22
N ARG A 96 18.23 -3.35 16.24
CA ARG A 96 18.86 -2.05 15.94
C ARG A 96 18.71 -1.03 17.08
N ARG A 97 18.25 -1.48 18.23
CA ARG A 97 18.17 -0.71 19.47
C ARG A 97 19.40 -1.01 20.32
#